data_AF-A0A7X7WJ86-F1
#
_entry.id   AF-A0A7X7WJ86-F1
#
_cell.length_a   1.000
_cell.length_b   1.000
_cell.length_c   1.000
_cell.angle_alpha   90.00
_cell.angle_beta   90.00
_cell.angle_gamma   90.00
#
_symmetry.space_group_name_H-M   'P 1'
#
loop_
_entity.id
_entity.type
_entity.pdbx_description
1 polymer ?
#
loop_
_entity_poly.entity_id
_entity_poly.type
_entity_poly.pdbx_seq_one_letter_code
_entity_poly.pdbx_strand_id
1 'polypeptide(L)'
;MESVGKLNSYGGDITLNLTKFPVAKSDMTISYGYTRSFEKIDGVTIPYELDAPHKVNIELSFKLNNTISFGGILMGHSGYPYSPPLKSYDNYGPNRYSESYYKAMLAEMYSARFPFNYQTSIYFNLNWEHSHLYLTILNLTNRKNPIISSADGFIYDNGILPSLGFSCQF
;
A
#
# COMPACT_ATOMS: atom_id res chain seq x y z
N MET A 1 -22.86 -24.15 -10.12
CA MET A 1 -22.55 -22.82 -9.55
C MET A 1 -21.17 -22.45 -10.07
N GLU A 2 -21.11 -21.55 -11.04
CA GLU A 2 -19.84 -21.00 -11.53
C GLU A 2 -19.41 -19.85 -10.61
N SER A 3 -18.12 -19.75 -10.32
CA SER A 3 -17.55 -18.67 -9.52
C SER A 3 -17.89 -17.31 -10.14
N VAL A 4 -18.69 -16.50 -9.44
CA VAL A 4 -19.30 -15.26 -9.96
C VAL A 4 -18.31 -14.08 -10.03
N GLY A 5 -17.11 -14.23 -9.47
CA GLY A 5 -16.03 -13.25 -9.56
C GLY A 5 -14.89 -13.72 -10.46
N LYS A 6 -14.54 -12.92 -11.46
CA LYS A 6 -13.23 -13.04 -12.15
C LYS A 6 -12.36 -11.84 -11.80
N LEU A 7 -11.22 -12.10 -11.18
CA LEU A 7 -10.17 -11.11 -10.95
C LEU A 7 -9.18 -11.16 -12.11
N ASN A 8 -8.97 -10.02 -12.76
CA ASN A 8 -7.95 -9.86 -13.79
C ASN A 8 -6.91 -8.84 -13.32
N SER A 9 -5.64 -9.23 -13.35
CA SER A 9 -4.55 -8.38 -12.92
C SER A 9 -3.42 -8.40 -13.95
N TYR A 10 -2.81 -7.24 -14.18
CA TYR A 10 -1.59 -7.12 -14.97
C TYR A 10 -0.68 -6.06 -14.37
N GLY A 11 0.61 -6.15 -14.66
CA GLY A 11 1.58 -5.23 -14.07
C GLY A 11 3.01 -5.63 -14.35
N GLY A 12 3.92 -4.88 -13.73
CA GLY A 12 5.35 -5.13 -13.74
C GLY A 12 6.04 -4.22 -12.74
N ASP A 13 7.27 -4.57 -12.38
CA ASP A 13 8.10 -3.80 -11.49
C ASP A 13 9.49 -3.58 -12.06
N ILE A 14 10.14 -2.53 -11.56
CA ILE A 14 11.52 -2.21 -11.84
C ILE A 14 12.19 -1.94 -10.49
N THR A 15 13.34 -2.56 -10.27
CA THR A 15 14.16 -2.35 -9.08
C THR A 15 15.57 -1.94 -9.48
N LEU A 16 16.05 -0.85 -8.91
CA LEU A 16 17.40 -0.34 -9.04
C LEU A 16 18.12 -0.45 -7.69
N ASN A 17 19.22 -1.20 -7.67
CA ASN A 17 20.09 -1.34 -6.50
C ASN A 17 21.40 -0.61 -6.76
N LEU A 18 21.70 0.40 -5.95
CA LEU A 18 22.92 1.20 -6.02
C LEU A 18 23.75 0.92 -4.78
N THR A 19 24.84 0.19 -4.94
CA THR A 19 25.79 -0.04 -3.85
C THR A 19 26.77 1.12 -3.74
N LYS A 20 27.16 1.49 -2.52
CA LYS A 20 28.12 2.58 -2.28
C LYS A 20 27.66 3.95 -2.84
N PHE A 21 26.35 4.22 -2.77
CA PHE A 21 25.70 5.46 -3.22
C PHE A 21 24.74 5.98 -2.14
N PRO A 22 24.67 7.30 -1.89
CA PRO A 22 25.48 8.37 -2.46
C PRO A 22 26.92 8.42 -1.92
N VAL A 23 27.25 7.63 -0.90
CA VAL A 23 28.59 7.58 -0.28
C VAL A 23 29.08 6.15 -0.16
N ALA A 24 30.40 5.96 0.02
CA ALA A 24 31.04 4.65 0.03
C ALA A 24 30.49 3.65 1.09
N LYS A 25 29.83 4.17 2.13
CA LYS A 25 29.26 3.41 3.24
C LYS A 25 27.74 3.24 3.15
N SER A 26 27.12 3.60 2.04
CA SER A 26 25.67 3.53 1.89
C SER A 26 25.24 2.70 0.70
N ASP A 27 24.12 2.00 0.86
CA ASP A 27 23.46 1.26 -0.21
C ASP A 27 22.06 1.87 -0.37
N MET A 28 21.61 2.06 -1.62
CA MET A 28 20.30 2.62 -1.94
C MET A 28 19.53 1.68 -2.86
N THR A 29 18.29 1.39 -2.50
CA THR A 29 17.37 0.59 -3.32
C THR A 29 16.18 1.43 -3.68
N ILE A 30 15.87 1.53 -4.96
CA ILE A 30 14.68 2.20 -5.48
C ILE A 30 13.88 1.15 -6.24
N SER A 31 12.66 0.86 -5.81
CA SER A 31 11.74 0.02 -6.56
C SER A 31 10.47 0.78 -6.90
N TYR A 32 9.97 0.51 -8.10
CA TYR A 32 8.71 1.02 -8.60
C TYR A 32 7.91 -0.13 -9.20
N GLY A 33 6.69 -0.32 -8.72
CA GLY A 33 5.75 -1.30 -9.21
C GLY A 33 4.53 -0.62 -9.82
N TYR A 34 4.10 -1.12 -10.98
CA TYR A 34 2.81 -0.82 -11.56
C TYR A 34 1.94 -2.06 -11.57
N THR A 35 0.75 -1.99 -11.00
CA THR A 35 -0.24 -3.06 -11.06
C THR A 35 -1.62 -2.50 -11.39
N ARG A 36 -2.43 -3.22 -12.13
CA ARG A 36 -3.84 -2.89 -12.32
C ARG A 36 -4.65 -4.14 -12.12
N SER A 37 -5.60 -4.08 -11.21
CA SER A 37 -6.50 -5.18 -10.89
C SER A 37 -7.95 -4.74 -11.04
N PHE A 38 -8.72 -5.59 -11.73
CA PHE A 38 -10.14 -5.39 -11.97
C PHE A 38 -10.92 -6.64 -11.60
N GLU A 39 -12.08 -6.45 -11.00
CA GLU A 39 -13.03 -7.50 -10.71
C GLU A 39 -14.21 -7.39 -11.68
N LYS A 40 -14.70 -8.53 -12.18
CA LYS A 40 -15.93 -8.60 -12.96
C LYS A 40 -17.03 -9.26 -12.13
N ILE A 41 -18.08 -8.50 -11.82
CA ILE A 41 -19.26 -8.93 -11.06
C ILE A 41 -20.49 -8.62 -11.93
N ASP A 42 -21.32 -9.64 -12.20
CA ASP A 42 -22.59 -9.51 -12.93
C ASP A 42 -22.50 -8.72 -14.25
N GLY A 43 -21.40 -8.94 -14.97
CA GLY A 43 -21.12 -8.29 -16.26
C GLY A 43 -20.50 -6.90 -16.17
N VAL A 44 -20.43 -6.30 -14.98
CA VAL A 44 -19.79 -5.00 -14.72
C VAL A 44 -18.33 -5.21 -14.32
N THR A 45 -17.44 -4.39 -14.85
CA THR A 45 -16.01 -4.40 -14.49
C THR A 45 -15.73 -3.23 -13.56
N ILE A 46 -15.25 -3.51 -12.36
CA ILE A 46 -14.92 -2.53 -11.33
C ILE A 46 -13.44 -2.64 -10.95
N PRO A 47 -12.78 -1.55 -10.52
CA PRO A 47 -11.46 -1.64 -9.92
C PRO A 47 -11.49 -2.56 -8.69
N TYR A 48 -10.48 -3.42 -8.55
CA TYR A 48 -10.35 -4.22 -7.33
C TYR A 48 -10.09 -3.31 -6.12
N GLU A 49 -10.70 -3.61 -4.97
CA GLU A 49 -10.70 -2.70 -3.81
C GLU A 49 -9.30 -2.42 -3.25
N LEU A 50 -8.35 -3.37 -3.38
CA LEU A 50 -6.96 -3.21 -2.96
C LEU A 50 -6.03 -2.81 -4.13
N ASP A 51 -6.58 -2.33 -5.25
CA ASP A 51 -5.81 -1.84 -6.38
C ASP A 51 -5.18 -0.48 -6.07
N ALA A 52 -3.89 -0.48 -5.74
CA ALA A 52 -3.05 0.72 -5.68
C ALA A 52 -2.06 0.68 -6.86
N PRO A 53 -2.38 1.32 -8.00
CA PRO A 53 -1.66 1.07 -9.23
C PRO A 53 -0.19 1.41 -9.24
N HIS A 54 0.21 2.45 -8.54
CA HIS A 54 1.59 2.89 -8.47
C HIS A 54 2.09 2.64 -7.06
N LYS A 55 3.20 1.91 -6.94
CA LYS A 55 3.92 1.72 -5.68
C LYS A 55 5.38 2.09 -5.89
N VAL A 56 5.93 2.89 -5.00
CA VAL A 56 7.34 3.26 -4.98
C VAL A 56 7.90 2.97 -3.60
N ASN A 57 9.09 2.40 -3.57
CA ASN A 57 9.84 2.18 -2.34
C ASN A 57 11.27 2.69 -2.55
N ILE A 58 11.74 3.50 -1.62
CA ILE A 58 13.10 4.02 -1.60
C ILE A 58 13.68 3.66 -0.24
N GLU A 59 14.66 2.78 -0.25
CA GLU A 59 15.43 2.39 0.93
C GLU A 59 16.83 2.95 0.82
N LEU A 60 17.32 3.52 1.92
CA LEU A 60 18.67 4.01 2.05
C LEU A 60 19.27 3.43 3.34
N SER A 61 20.32 2.64 3.19
CA SER A 61 21.02 1.95 4.25
C SER A 61 22.42 2.52 4.41
N PHE A 62 22.87 2.78 5.63
CA PHE A 62 24.19 3.27 5.97
C PHE A 62 24.89 2.30 6.94
N LYS A 63 26.07 1.81 6.55
CA LYS A 63 26.93 0.96 7.37
C LYS A 63 28.00 1.81 8.05
N LEU A 64 27.90 2.03 9.36
CA LEU A 64 28.93 2.76 10.10
C LEU A 64 30.21 1.94 10.21
N ASN A 65 30.05 0.65 10.53
CA ASN A 65 31.08 -0.38 10.60
C ASN A 65 30.43 -1.76 10.33
N ASN A 66 31.16 -2.85 10.54
CA ASN A 66 30.66 -4.21 10.31
C ASN A 66 29.55 -4.62 11.30
N THR A 67 29.39 -3.90 12.41
CA THR A 67 28.43 -4.19 13.47
C THR A 67 27.21 -3.29 13.41
N ILE A 68 27.35 -2.02 13.04
CA ILE A 68 26.30 -1.04 13.18
C ILE A 68 25.86 -0.56 11.81
N SER A 69 24.56 -0.68 11.55
CA SER A 69 23.92 -0.08 10.39
C SER A 69 22.63 0.62 10.77
N PHE A 70 22.27 1.65 10.04
CA PHE A 70 21.00 2.35 10.18
C PHE A 70 20.49 2.74 8.80
N GLY A 71 19.20 2.97 8.68
CA GLY A 71 18.65 3.38 7.41
C GLY A 71 17.24 3.91 7.51
N GLY A 72 16.73 4.29 6.35
CA GLY A 72 15.40 4.83 6.19
C GLY A 72 14.72 4.23 4.97
N ILE A 73 13.40 4.09 5.06
CA ILE A 73 12.54 3.58 4.01
C ILE A 73 11.44 4.60 3.77
N LEU A 74 11.34 5.10 2.54
CA LEU A 74 10.20 5.87 2.07
C LEU A 74 9.37 4.97 1.15
N MET A 75 8.17 4.60 1.61
CA MET A 75 7.18 3.90 0.80
C MET A 75 6.10 4.88 0.38
N GLY A 76 5.68 4.81 -0.87
CA GLY A 76 4.58 5.60 -1.40
C GLY A 76 3.72 4.75 -2.33
N HIS A 77 2.41 4.99 -2.32
CA HIS A 77 1.52 4.35 -3.27
C HIS A 77 0.33 5.24 -3.63
N SER A 78 -0.18 5.08 -4.84
CA SER A 78 -1.47 5.67 -5.22
C SER A 78 -2.58 5.14 -4.31
N GLY A 79 -3.57 5.97 -4.02
CA GLY A 79 -4.68 5.57 -3.16
C GLY A 79 -5.53 4.45 -3.74
N TYR A 80 -6.04 3.63 -2.82
CA TYR A 80 -7.03 2.60 -3.11
C TYR A 80 -8.33 3.23 -3.63
N PRO A 81 -9.05 2.53 -4.51
CA PRO A 81 -10.36 2.99 -4.90
C PRO A 81 -11.33 2.90 -3.72
N TYR A 82 -12.33 3.77 -3.71
CA TYR A 82 -13.38 3.78 -2.71
C TYR A 82 -14.71 4.17 -3.35
N SER A 83 -15.80 3.75 -2.71
CA SER A 83 -17.15 4.13 -3.10
C SER A 83 -17.52 5.46 -2.44
N PRO A 84 -17.75 6.53 -3.20
CA PRO A 84 -18.22 7.80 -2.65
C PRO A 84 -19.54 7.62 -1.89
N PRO A 85 -19.81 8.46 -0.88
CA PRO A 85 -21.12 8.48 -0.24
C PRO A 85 -22.19 8.84 -1.28
N LEU A 86 -23.30 8.10 -1.27
CA LEU A 86 -24.42 8.32 -2.19
C LEU A 86 -25.00 9.72 -1.97
N LYS A 87 -25.12 10.51 -3.05
CA LYS A 87 -25.52 11.94 -2.96
C LYS A 87 -26.94 12.18 -2.45
N SER A 88 -27.83 11.18 -2.48
CA SER A 88 -29.02 11.11 -1.63
C SER A 88 -29.70 9.75 -1.80
N TYR A 89 -30.30 9.23 -0.73
CA TYR A 89 -31.12 8.02 -0.80
C TYR A 89 -32.44 8.24 -1.54
N ASP A 90 -32.84 9.49 -1.82
CA ASP A 90 -34.14 9.87 -2.37
C ASP A 90 -34.15 10.12 -3.89
N ASN A 91 -32.98 10.25 -4.54
CA ASN A 91 -32.89 10.48 -5.99
C ASN A 91 -33.12 9.21 -6.83
N TYR A 92 -33.23 8.05 -6.21
CA TYR A 92 -33.47 6.83 -6.96
C TYR A 92 -34.97 6.70 -7.20
N GLY A 93 -35.41 7.09 -8.38
CA GLY A 93 -36.80 6.98 -8.85
C GLY A 93 -37.34 5.53 -8.84
N PRO A 94 -38.48 5.25 -9.50
CA PRO A 94 -39.23 3.99 -9.36
C PRO A 94 -38.48 2.69 -9.77
N ASN A 95 -37.26 2.77 -10.31
CA ASN A 95 -36.50 1.65 -10.87
C ASN A 95 -35.40 1.07 -9.96
N ARG A 96 -35.44 1.29 -8.63
CA ARG A 96 -34.44 0.78 -7.66
C ARG A 96 -34.24 -0.74 -7.66
N TYR A 97 -35.20 -1.50 -8.17
CA TYR A 97 -35.14 -2.96 -8.24
C TYR A 97 -34.85 -3.47 -9.66
N SER A 98 -34.45 -2.59 -10.58
CA SER A 98 -34.09 -2.97 -11.95
C SER A 98 -32.64 -3.47 -12.05
N GLU A 99 -32.39 -4.38 -12.98
CA GLU A 99 -31.02 -4.81 -13.33
C GLU A 99 -30.14 -3.63 -13.75
N SER A 100 -30.70 -2.67 -14.48
CA SER A 100 -30.01 -1.44 -14.89
C SER A 100 -29.55 -0.59 -13.70
N TYR A 101 -30.36 -0.52 -12.64
CA TYR A 101 -30.01 0.18 -11.42
C TYR A 101 -28.86 -0.53 -10.70
N TYR A 102 -28.97 -1.84 -10.54
CA TYR A 102 -27.93 -2.65 -9.91
C TYR A 102 -26.58 -2.49 -10.63
N LYS A 103 -26.58 -2.58 -11.96
CA LYS A 103 -25.36 -2.40 -12.77
C LYS A 103 -24.80 -0.98 -12.68
N ALA A 104 -25.65 0.05 -12.64
CA ALA A 104 -25.21 1.43 -12.47
C ALA A 104 -24.59 1.66 -11.08
N MET A 105 -25.19 1.09 -10.03
CA MET A 105 -24.65 1.14 -8.67
C MET A 105 -23.30 0.44 -8.59
N LEU A 106 -23.16 -0.77 -9.16
CA LEU A 106 -21.87 -1.46 -9.24
C LEU A 106 -20.82 -0.61 -9.97
N ALA A 107 -21.19 0.09 -11.05
CA ALA A 107 -20.27 0.96 -11.77
C ALA A 107 -19.85 2.22 -10.97
N GLU A 108 -20.68 2.67 -10.03
CA GLU A 108 -20.37 3.79 -9.13
C GLU A 108 -19.52 3.34 -7.93
N MET A 109 -19.58 2.06 -7.55
CA MET A 109 -18.67 1.49 -6.56
C MET A 109 -17.22 1.65 -7.03
N TYR A 110 -16.34 2.03 -6.11
CA TYR A 110 -14.91 2.20 -6.40
C TYR A 110 -14.60 3.23 -7.52
N SER A 111 -15.52 4.16 -7.79
CA SER A 111 -15.39 5.20 -8.83
C SER A 111 -14.43 6.34 -8.47
N ALA A 112 -14.12 6.52 -7.19
CA ALA A 112 -13.15 7.50 -6.71
C ALA A 112 -11.93 6.79 -6.09
N ARG A 113 -10.85 7.54 -5.88
CA ARG A 113 -9.63 7.03 -5.26
C ARG A 113 -9.17 7.93 -4.13
N PHE A 114 -8.59 7.33 -3.10
CA PHE A 114 -7.91 8.08 -2.07
C PHE A 114 -6.71 8.87 -2.66
N PRO A 115 -6.29 9.95 -1.98
CA PRO A 115 -5.05 10.63 -2.32
C PRO A 115 -3.84 9.69 -2.26
N PHE A 116 -2.71 10.15 -2.78
CA PHE A 116 -1.44 9.43 -2.65
C PHE A 116 -1.04 9.27 -1.18
N ASN A 117 -0.74 8.03 -0.80
CA ASN A 117 -0.30 7.64 0.52
C ASN A 117 1.22 7.51 0.52
N TYR A 118 1.86 7.91 1.61
CA TYR A 118 3.26 7.63 1.83
C TYR A 118 3.55 7.44 3.31
N GLN A 119 4.63 6.73 3.60
CA GLN A 119 5.13 6.51 4.94
C GLN A 119 6.66 6.52 4.92
N THR A 120 7.23 7.14 5.94
CA THR A 120 8.65 7.10 6.21
C THR A 120 8.89 6.20 7.41
N SER A 121 9.86 5.30 7.29
CA SER A 121 10.28 4.41 8.37
C SER A 121 11.77 4.54 8.55
N ILE A 122 12.24 4.31 9.77
CA ILE A 122 13.66 4.26 10.09
C ILE A 122 13.97 2.94 10.78
N TYR A 123 15.18 2.44 10.57
CA TYR A 123 15.65 1.24 11.21
C TYR A 123 17.11 1.36 11.66
N PHE A 124 17.47 0.55 12.64
CA PHE A 124 18.79 0.45 13.21
C PHE A 124 19.08 -1.01 13.52
N ASN A 125 20.23 -1.51 13.07
CA ASN A 125 20.64 -2.89 13.26
C ASN A 125 22.03 -2.96 13.91
N LEU A 126 22.16 -3.85 14.89
CA LEU A 126 23.42 -4.29 15.48
C LEU A 126 23.66 -5.76 15.11
N ASN A 127 24.73 -6.00 14.37
CA ASN A 127 25.18 -7.31 13.91
C ASN A 127 26.49 -7.67 14.62
N TRP A 128 26.43 -8.62 15.54
CA TRP A 128 27.59 -9.36 16.03
C TRP A 128 27.70 -10.66 15.23
N GLU A 129 28.83 -11.38 15.31
CA GLU A 129 29.05 -12.59 14.51
C GLU A 129 27.91 -13.60 14.57
N HIS A 130 27.37 -13.83 15.77
CA HIS A 130 26.29 -14.80 16.00
C HIS A 130 24.96 -14.17 16.42
N SER A 131 24.90 -12.85 16.57
CA SER A 131 23.74 -12.17 17.16
C SER A 131 23.33 -10.96 16.32
N HIS A 132 22.03 -10.76 16.15
CA HIS A 132 21.48 -9.62 15.43
C HIS A 132 20.33 -9.01 16.22
N LEU A 133 20.46 -7.73 16.55
CA LEU A 133 19.41 -6.89 17.14
C LEU A 133 18.92 -5.92 16.05
N TYR A 134 17.62 -5.88 15.81
CA TYR A 134 17.00 -4.90 14.92
C TYR A 134 15.98 -4.05 15.67
N LEU A 135 15.98 -2.77 15.35
CA LEU A 135 15.08 -1.75 15.84
C LEU A 135 14.45 -1.07 14.62
N THR A 136 13.13 -0.87 14.62
CA THR A 136 12.43 -0.20 13.53
C THR A 136 11.30 0.64 14.07
N ILE A 137 11.13 1.83 13.51
CA ILE A 137 9.97 2.69 13.74
C ILE A 137 9.31 2.90 12.37
N LEU A 138 8.12 2.32 12.20
CA LEU A 138 7.31 2.49 11.00
C LEU A 138 6.46 3.76 11.10
N ASN A 139 6.19 4.38 9.95
CA ASN A 139 5.40 5.60 9.81
C ASN A 139 5.80 6.70 10.82
N LEU A 140 7.09 7.05 10.83
CA LEU A 140 7.69 8.05 11.70
C LEU A 140 6.94 9.39 11.69
N THR A 141 6.36 9.77 10.55
CA THR A 141 5.57 11.00 10.40
C THR A 141 4.16 10.94 11.00
N ASN A 142 3.71 9.77 11.46
CA ASN A 142 2.33 9.51 11.91
C ASN A 142 1.28 9.95 10.88
N ARG A 143 1.59 9.78 9.59
CA ARG A 143 0.69 10.21 8.52
C ARG A 143 -0.52 9.28 8.47
N LYS A 144 -1.71 9.88 8.44
CA LYS A 144 -2.97 9.15 8.25
C LYS A 144 -3.13 8.80 6.78
N ASN A 145 -2.95 7.53 6.45
CA ASN A 145 -3.09 7.00 5.10
C ASN A 145 -4.39 6.19 5.01
N PRO A 146 -5.48 6.74 4.44
CA PRO A 146 -6.75 6.03 4.37
C PRO A 146 -6.63 4.82 3.43
N ILE A 147 -7.22 3.70 3.85
CA ILE A 147 -7.22 2.43 3.13
C ILE A 147 -8.61 1.99 2.71
N ILE A 148 -9.62 2.23 3.54
CA ILE A 148 -11.01 1.81 3.28
C ILE A 148 -11.95 2.97 3.65
N SER A 149 -12.98 3.20 2.81
CA SER A 149 -14.11 4.06 3.13
C SER A 149 -15.28 3.19 3.59
N SER A 150 -15.76 3.42 4.81
CA SER A 150 -16.90 2.74 5.41
C SER A 150 -18.01 3.74 5.74
N ALA A 151 -19.19 3.25 6.12
CA ALA A 151 -20.31 4.11 6.53
C ALA A 151 -19.96 4.98 7.77
N ASP A 152 -19.10 4.46 8.66
CA ASP A 152 -18.68 5.14 9.89
C ASP A 152 -17.44 6.03 9.71
N GLY A 153 -16.91 6.12 8.48
CA GLY A 153 -15.75 6.93 8.12
C GLY A 153 -14.61 6.11 7.51
N PHE A 154 -13.38 6.63 7.63
CA PHE A 154 -12.21 6.02 7.00
C PHE A 154 -11.42 5.12 7.97
N ILE A 155 -11.03 3.95 7.48
CA ILE A 155 -10.00 3.12 8.11
C ILE A 155 -8.65 3.59 7.57
N TYR A 156 -7.68 3.75 8.45
CA TYR A 156 -6.33 4.19 8.12
C TYR A 156 -5.33 3.07 8.33
N ASP A 157 -4.22 3.13 7.61
CA ASP A 157 -3.04 2.31 7.86
C ASP A 157 -2.46 2.58 9.26
N ASN A 158 -1.51 1.73 9.67
CA ASN A 158 -0.83 1.83 10.95
C ASN A 158 -0.23 3.23 11.19
N GLY A 159 -0.40 3.75 12.40
CA GLY A 159 0.29 4.95 12.87
C GLY A 159 1.77 4.66 13.15
N ILE A 160 2.37 5.42 14.08
CA ILE A 160 3.74 5.13 14.53
C ILE A 160 3.78 3.73 15.17
N LEU A 161 4.56 2.82 14.60
CA LEU A 161 4.71 1.46 15.11
C LEU A 161 6.19 1.14 15.39
N PRO A 162 6.64 1.19 16.66
CA PRO A 162 7.97 0.73 17.04
C PRO A 162 8.01 -0.80 17.09
N SER A 163 9.12 -1.37 16.65
CA SER A 163 9.40 -2.81 16.71
C SER A 163 10.86 -3.04 17.09
N LEU A 164 11.07 -4.10 17.87
CA LEU A 164 12.36 -4.57 18.34
C LEU A 164 12.38 -6.08 18.12
N GLY A 165 13.48 -6.61 17.62
CA GLY A 165 13.71 -8.04 17.66
C GLY A 165 15.18 -8.40 17.77
N PHE A 166 15.41 -9.62 18.24
CA PHE A 166 16.71 -10.17 18.49
C PHE A 166 16.76 -11.59 17.93
N SER A 167 17.87 -11.95 17.30
CA SER A 167 18.12 -13.28 16.77
C SER A 167 19.56 -13.70 17.10
N CYS A 168 19.75 -14.99 17.38
CA CYS A 168 21.06 -15.58 17.68
C CYS A 168 21.19 -16.90 16.92
N GLN A 169 22.34 -17.14 16.30
CA GLN A 169 22.68 -18.39 15.61
C GLN A 169 23.70 -19.15 16.45
N PHE A 170 23.37 -20.41 16.76
CA PHE A 170 24.20 -21.33 17.55
C PHE A 170 24.98 -22.29 16.65
#